data_AF-A0A7C4BLH9-F1
#
_entry.id   AF-A0A7C4BLH9-F1
#
_cell.length_a   1.000
_cell.length_b   1.000
_cell.length_c   1.000
_cell.angle_alpha   90.00
_cell.angle_beta   90.00
_cell.angle_gamma   90.00
#
_symmetry.space_group_name_H-M   'P 1'
#
loop_
_entity.id
_entity.type
_entity.pdbx_description
1 polymer ?
#
loop_
_entity_poly.entity_id
_entity_poly.type
_entity_poly.pdbx_seq_one_letter_code
_entity_poly.pdbx_strand_id
1 'polypeptide(L)'
;MPIEIPGPRVIVVEKELKLNEEFFIKGPSFRALLLREPRRGEAITVVDLKGREFRARLLEITPEKAKAVVFEEQLRTEPSFELWLLQALPDKERMELIIQKTTELGVHVIIPFKSSRSISLEEREARQKKAHRWPHVAL
;
A
#
# COMPACT_ATOMS: atom_id res chain seq x y z
N MET A 1 -19.86 3.42 -9.73
CA MET A 1 -19.41 4.18 -8.54
C MET A 1 -17.92 3.95 -8.44
N PRO A 2 -17.07 4.98 -8.60
CA PRO A 2 -15.64 4.77 -8.43
C PRO A 2 -15.40 4.45 -6.96
N ILE A 3 -14.78 3.29 -6.73
CA ILE A 3 -14.37 2.86 -5.40
C ILE A 3 -13.21 3.77 -5.02
N GLU A 4 -13.44 4.68 -4.06
CA GLU A 4 -12.35 5.34 -3.34
C GLU A 4 -11.59 4.25 -2.59
N ILE A 5 -10.43 3.87 -3.11
CA ILE A 5 -9.45 3.08 -2.39
C ILE A 5 -8.61 4.10 -1.61
N PRO A 6 -8.69 4.18 -0.28
CA PRO A 6 -7.80 5.02 0.51
C PRO A 6 -6.42 4.35 0.52
N GLY A 7 -5.68 4.47 -0.60
CA GLY A 7 -4.28 4.10 -0.68
C GLY A 7 -3.42 5.05 0.16
N PRO A 8 -2.22 4.63 0.59
CA PRO A 8 -1.38 5.43 1.45
C PRO A 8 -0.97 6.72 0.73
N ARG A 9 -1.23 7.85 1.38
CA ARG A 9 -1.03 9.23 0.90
C ARG A 9 0.47 9.59 0.85
N VAL A 10 1.25 8.88 0.05
CA VAL A 10 2.72 8.93 0.05
C VAL A 10 3.23 9.81 -1.09
N ILE A 11 4.11 10.75 -0.78
CA ILE A 11 4.83 11.54 -1.79
C ILE A 11 6.13 10.82 -2.15
N VAL A 12 6.25 10.34 -3.38
CA VAL A 12 7.46 9.66 -3.85
C VAL A 12 8.50 10.68 -4.29
N VAL A 13 9.74 10.50 -3.85
CA VAL A 13 10.89 11.36 -4.16
C VAL A 13 11.95 10.51 -4.85
N GLU A 14 12.38 10.94 -6.04
CA GLU A 14 13.40 10.26 -6.87
C GLU A 14 14.83 10.52 -6.36
N LYS A 15 15.04 10.37 -5.06
CA LYS A 15 16.32 10.59 -4.37
C LYS A 15 16.34 9.74 -3.11
N GLU A 16 17.52 9.31 -2.67
CA GLU A 16 17.71 8.84 -1.30
C GLU A 16 17.65 10.01 -0.32
N LEU A 17 16.95 9.79 0.81
CA LEU A 17 16.78 10.79 1.86
C LEU A 17 17.56 10.42 3.13
N LYS A 18 17.96 11.46 3.87
CA LYS A 18 18.59 11.38 5.19
C LYS A 18 17.87 12.28 6.20
N LEU A 19 18.05 11.98 7.48
CA LEU A 19 17.52 12.81 8.56
C LEU A 19 18.09 14.24 8.47
N ASN A 20 17.24 15.24 8.74
CA ASN A 20 17.54 16.68 8.64
C ASN A 20 17.88 17.17 7.22
N GLU A 21 17.64 16.35 6.20
CA GLU A 21 17.87 16.75 4.81
C GLU A 21 16.68 17.55 4.27
N GLU A 22 16.97 18.69 3.65
CA GLU A 22 15.99 19.46 2.89
C GLU A 22 15.91 18.98 1.43
N PHE A 23 14.70 18.91 0.90
CA PHE A 23 14.47 18.51 -0.49
C PHE A 23 13.30 19.28 -1.12
N PHE A 24 13.25 19.27 -2.45
CA PHE A 24 12.16 19.85 -3.22
C PHE A 24 11.26 18.76 -3.79
N ILE A 25 9.96 18.98 -3.69
CA ILE A 25 8.93 18.17 -4.31
C ILE A 25 8.48 18.91 -5.58
N LYS A 26 8.62 18.25 -6.72
CA LYS A 26 8.32 18.80 -8.06
C LYS A 26 7.49 17.81 -8.87
N GLY A 27 6.99 18.25 -10.03
CA GLY A 27 6.40 17.36 -11.02
C GLY A 27 5.12 16.64 -10.53
N PRO A 28 4.94 15.35 -10.88
CA PRO A 28 3.77 14.57 -10.48
C PRO A 28 3.56 14.52 -8.96
N SER A 29 4.63 14.31 -8.19
CA SER A 29 4.58 14.26 -6.72
C SER A 29 4.12 15.58 -6.11
N PHE A 30 4.48 16.71 -6.72
CA PHE A 30 3.99 18.02 -6.29
C PHE A 30 2.50 18.20 -6.58
N ARG A 31 2.02 17.77 -7.75
CA ARG A 31 0.58 17.78 -8.08
C ARG A 31 -0.22 16.91 -7.10
N ALA A 32 0.28 15.72 -6.78
CA ALA A 32 -0.33 14.84 -5.78
C ALA A 32 -0.37 15.48 -4.38
N LEU A 33 0.68 16.22 -4.01
CA LEU A 33 0.71 16.99 -2.77
C LEU A 33 -0.37 18.08 -2.76
N LEU A 34 -0.54 18.85 -3.84
CA LEU A 34 -1.50 19.96 -3.92
C LEU A 34 -2.98 19.51 -3.80
N LEU A 35 -3.31 18.30 -4.26
CA LEU A 35 -4.66 17.71 -4.10
C LEU A 35 -5.07 17.54 -2.62
N ARG A 36 -4.13 17.68 -1.69
CA ARG A 36 -4.36 17.56 -0.24
C ARG A 36 -4.55 18.90 0.46
N GLU A 37 -4.58 20.00 -0.28
CA GLU A 37 -4.62 21.37 0.26
C GLU A 37 -3.58 21.61 1.38
N PRO A 38 -2.30 21.29 1.10
CA PRO A 38 -1.24 21.24 2.10
C PRO A 38 -0.97 22.62 2.71
N ARG A 39 -0.56 22.64 3.98
CA ARG A 39 -0.17 23.88 4.66
C ARG A 39 1.32 23.89 5.00
N ARG A 40 1.91 25.10 5.00
CA ARG A 40 3.25 25.30 5.56
C ARG A 40 3.27 24.83 7.01
N GLY A 41 4.28 24.05 7.39
CA GLY A 41 4.42 23.45 8.71
C GLY A 41 3.70 22.11 8.89
N GLU A 42 2.95 21.64 7.90
CA GLU A 42 2.32 20.32 7.94
C GLU A 42 3.36 19.20 7.78
N ALA A 43 3.13 18.08 8.46
CA ALA A 43 3.92 16.87 8.29
C ALA A 43 3.34 15.99 7.18
N ILE A 44 4.21 15.56 6.27
CA ILE A 44 3.89 14.66 5.16
C ILE A 44 4.69 13.36 5.28
N THR A 45 4.16 12.28 4.71
CA THR A 45 4.89 11.02 4.55
C THR A 45 5.48 10.98 3.15
N VAL A 46 6.78 10.72 3.06
CA VAL A 46 7.52 10.64 1.80
C VAL A 46 8.21 9.28 1.68
N VAL A 47 8.29 8.76 0.45
CA VAL A 47 9.06 7.55 0.13
C VAL A 47 10.22 7.92 -0.76
N ASP A 48 11.41 7.47 -0.38
CA ASP A 48 12.64 7.70 -1.14
C ASP A 48 12.82 6.66 -2.28
N LEU A 49 13.88 6.82 -3.08
CA LEU A 49 14.18 5.92 -4.20
C LEU A 49 14.45 4.45 -3.77
N LYS A 50 14.77 4.21 -2.50
CA LYS A 50 15.00 2.87 -1.93
C LYS A 50 13.72 2.26 -1.33
N GLY A 51 12.57 2.92 -1.44
CA GLY A 51 11.33 2.46 -0.84
C GLY A 51 11.24 2.70 0.67
N ARG A 52 12.17 3.46 1.25
CA ARG A 52 12.15 3.80 2.68
C ARG A 52 11.18 4.94 2.92
N GLU A 53 10.42 4.84 4.01
CA GLU A 53 9.42 5.84 4.39
C GLU A 53 10.00 6.84 5.38
N PHE A 54 9.65 8.12 5.24
CA PHE A 54 10.08 9.19 6.12
C PHE A 54 8.93 10.14 6.43
N ARG A 55 9.00 10.80 7.59
CA ARG A 55 8.20 11.98 7.88
C ARG A 55 9.01 13.23 7.56
N ALA A 56 8.41 14.13 6.79
CA ALA A 56 9.00 15.41 6.43
C ALA A 56 8.05 16.55 6.77
N ARG A 57 8.62 17.71 7.12
CA ARG A 57 7.88 18.94 7.43
C ARG A 57 7.91 19.87 6.22
N LEU A 58 6.75 20.34 5.76
CA LEU A 58 6.68 21.35 4.72
C LEU A 58 7.20 22.69 5.23
N LEU A 59 8.24 23.20 4.59
CA LEU A 59 8.87 24.49 4.92
C LEU A 59 8.30 25.63 4.07
N GLU A 60 8.02 25.36 2.80
CA GLU A 60 7.54 26.34 1.83
C GLU A 60 6.74 25.66 0.73
N ILE A 61 5.72 26.34 0.21
CA ILE A 61 4.91 25.90 -0.92
C ILE A 61 4.82 27.08 -1.88
N THR A 62 5.34 26.90 -3.09
CA THR A 62 5.27 27.88 -4.18
C THR A 62 4.37 27.34 -5.29
N PRO A 63 4.02 28.14 -6.32
CA PRO A 63 3.23 27.65 -7.46
C PRO A 63 3.86 26.49 -8.24
N GLU A 64 5.18 26.29 -8.14
CA GLU A 64 5.94 25.33 -8.96
C GLU A 64 6.48 24.14 -8.18
N LYS A 65 6.68 24.29 -6.86
CA LYS A 65 7.34 23.29 -6.01
C LYS A 65 7.00 23.48 -4.53
N ALA A 66 7.21 22.45 -3.74
CA ALA A 66 7.26 22.54 -2.29
C ALA A 66 8.67 22.22 -1.78
N LYS A 67 9.06 22.84 -0.66
CA LYS A 67 10.29 22.52 0.07
C LYS A 67 9.92 21.83 1.37
N ALA A 68 10.62 20.75 1.70
CA ALA A 68 10.40 20.00 2.93
C ALA A 68 11.72 19.60 3.59
N VAL A 69 11.69 19.30 4.89
CA VAL A 69 12.82 18.76 5.65
C VAL A 69 12.44 17.46 6.33
N VAL A 70 13.28 16.44 6.21
CA VAL A 70 13.09 15.13 6.86
C VAL A 70 13.37 15.26 8.35
N PHE A 71 12.45 14.77 9.19
CA PHE A 71 12.63 14.76 10.65
C PHE A 71 12.48 13.38 11.30
N GLU A 72 12.05 12.35 10.56
CA GLU A 72 11.89 10.99 11.08
C GLU A 72 12.00 9.97 9.94
N GLU A 73 12.71 8.86 10.15
CA GLU A 73 12.65 7.67 9.28
C GLU A 73 11.62 6.70 9.86
N GLN A 74 10.65 6.28 9.04
CA GLN A 74 9.65 5.28 9.41
C GLN A 74 10.23 3.90 9.08
N LEU A 75 10.46 3.10 10.11
CA LEU A 75 10.79 1.70 9.93
C LEU A 75 9.54 0.97 9.44
N ARG A 76 9.59 0.46 8.20
CA ARG A 76 8.58 -0.52 7.74
C ARG A 76 8.68 -1.75 8.64
N THR A 77 7.61 -2.03 9.36
CA THR A 77 7.47 -3.26 10.14
C THR A 77 6.90 -4.33 9.23
N GLU A 78 7.71 -4.83 8.30
CA GLU A 78 7.43 -6.17 7.79
C GLU A 78 7.59 -7.15 8.96
N PRO A 79 6.71 -8.16 9.08
CA PRO A 79 6.91 -9.20 10.08
C PRO A 79 8.32 -9.78 9.93
N SER A 80 9.05 -9.96 11.04
CA SER A 80 10.38 -10.58 11.02
C SER A 80 10.36 -12.08 10.71
N PHE A 81 9.20 -12.61 10.34
CA PHE A 81 8.91 -14.01 10.07
C PHE A 81 8.08 -14.12 8.80
N GLU A 82 8.25 -15.22 8.07
CA GLU A 82 7.38 -15.55 6.96
C GLU A 82 6.08 -16.17 7.48
N LEU A 83 4.95 -15.51 7.21
CA LEU A 83 3.64 -16.05 7.52
C LEU A 83 3.06 -16.74 6.29
N TRP A 84 2.92 -18.07 6.35
CA TRP A 84 2.28 -18.88 5.31
C TRP A 84 0.85 -19.21 5.72
N LEU A 85 -0.12 -18.85 4.89
CA LEU A 85 -1.53 -19.14 5.11
C LEU A 85 -1.99 -20.29 4.21
N LEU A 86 -2.32 -21.42 4.82
CA LEU A 86 -3.07 -22.48 4.15
C LEU A 86 -4.57 -22.18 4.32
N GLN A 87 -5.23 -21.77 3.26
CA GLN A 87 -6.64 -21.34 3.30
C GLN A 87 -7.55 -22.40 2.65
N ALA A 88 -8.44 -22.99 3.44
CA ALA A 88 -9.49 -23.83 2.89
C ALA A 88 -10.42 -23.01 1.99
N LEU A 89 -10.79 -23.54 0.82
CA LEU A 89 -11.67 -22.85 -0.12
C LEU A 89 -13.02 -22.53 0.55
N PRO A 90 -13.41 -21.24 0.64
CA PRO A 90 -14.68 -20.84 1.24
C PRO A 90 -15.87 -21.17 0.32
N ASP A 91 -17.04 -21.35 0.93
CA ASP A 91 -18.32 -21.62 0.27
C ASP A 91 -18.89 -20.41 -0.48
N LYS A 92 -18.52 -19.20 -0.05
CA LYS A 92 -18.91 -17.89 -0.61
C LYS A 92 -17.73 -17.24 -1.34
N GLU A 93 -17.98 -16.24 -2.20
CA GLU A 93 -16.96 -15.37 -2.85
C GLU A 93 -16.18 -14.49 -1.84
N ARG A 94 -15.67 -15.08 -0.75
CA ARG A 94 -14.93 -14.40 0.33
C ARG A 94 -13.43 -14.44 0.12
N MET A 95 -12.93 -15.24 -0.82
CA MET A 95 -11.49 -15.39 -1.03
C MET A 95 -10.81 -14.07 -1.37
N GLU A 96 -11.44 -13.17 -2.14
CA GLU A 96 -10.89 -11.84 -2.42
C GLU A 96 -10.66 -11.03 -1.12
N LEU A 97 -11.63 -11.05 -0.20
CA LEU A 97 -11.48 -10.38 1.10
C LEU A 97 -10.36 -11.00 1.94
N ILE A 98 -10.25 -12.34 1.94
CA ILE A 98 -9.19 -13.04 2.65
C ILE A 98 -7.83 -12.62 2.10
N ILE A 99 -7.65 -12.63 0.78
CA ILE A 99 -6.42 -12.19 0.12
C ILE A 99 -6.08 -10.75 0.52
N GLN A 100 -7.02 -9.82 0.36
CA GLN A 100 -6.80 -8.42 0.72
C GLN A 100 -6.32 -8.27 2.17
N LYS A 101 -7.03 -8.88 3.12
CA LYS A 101 -6.74 -8.72 4.55
C LYS A 101 -5.48 -9.44 5.00
N THR A 102 -5.14 -10.53 4.34
CA THR A 102 -3.92 -11.27 4.67
C THR A 102 -2.68 -10.61 4.08
N THR A 103 -2.79 -10.01 2.89
CA THR A 103 -1.75 -9.10 2.36
C THR A 103 -1.53 -7.89 3.27
N GLU A 104 -2.60 -7.23 3.75
CA GLU A 104 -2.50 -6.12 4.71
C GLU A 104 -1.80 -6.54 6.02
N LEU A 105 -1.91 -7.82 6.42
CA LEU A 105 -1.28 -8.38 7.62
C LEU A 105 0.16 -8.90 7.38
N GLY A 106 0.69 -8.80 6.16
CA GLY A 106 2.03 -9.26 5.83
C GLY A 106 2.15 -10.77 5.63
N VAL A 107 1.08 -11.46 5.20
CA VAL A 107 1.17 -12.87 4.78
C VAL A 107 2.07 -12.97 3.55
N HIS A 108 3.08 -13.85 3.64
CA HIS A 108 4.07 -14.06 2.59
C HIS A 108 3.53 -14.96 1.47
N VAL A 109 2.82 -16.04 1.84
CA VAL A 109 2.27 -17.02 0.88
C VAL A 109 0.86 -17.40 1.28
N ILE A 110 -0.06 -17.42 0.30
CA ILE A 110 -1.42 -17.96 0.47
C ILE A 110 -1.56 -19.21 -0.40
N ILE A 111 -1.76 -20.37 0.23
CA ILE A 111 -1.98 -21.65 -0.44
C ILE A 111 -3.46 -22.03 -0.27
N PRO A 112 -4.30 -21.84 -1.30
CA PRO A 112 -5.67 -22.32 -1.25
C PRO A 112 -5.72 -23.85 -1.37
N PHE A 113 -6.52 -24.51 -0.53
CA PHE A 113 -6.69 -25.97 -0.60
C PHE A 113 -8.14 -26.41 -0.41
N LYS A 114 -8.46 -27.61 -0.91
CA LYS A 114 -9.78 -28.23 -0.73
C LYS A 114 -9.79 -29.07 0.54
N SER A 115 -10.64 -28.72 1.50
CA SER A 115 -10.91 -29.52 2.71
C SER A 115 -12.17 -30.38 2.55
N SER A 116 -12.45 -31.25 3.51
CA SER A 116 -13.66 -32.10 3.52
C SER A 116 -14.99 -31.33 3.53
N ARG A 117 -14.97 -30.07 4.00
CA ARG A 117 -16.13 -29.16 4.03
C ARG A 117 -16.05 -28.06 2.98
N SER A 118 -15.03 -28.08 2.11
CA SER A 118 -14.89 -27.12 1.02
C SER A 118 -15.82 -27.48 -0.13
N ILE A 119 -16.27 -26.47 -0.87
CA ILE A 119 -17.00 -26.66 -2.13
C ILE A 119 -16.16 -27.45 -3.15
N SER A 120 -16.83 -28.12 -4.08
CA SER A 120 -16.16 -28.84 -5.17
C SER A 120 -15.40 -27.87 -6.11
N LEU A 121 -14.45 -28.38 -6.90
CA LEU A 121 -13.70 -27.56 -7.86
C LEU A 121 -14.62 -27.01 -8.97
N GLU A 122 -15.61 -27.79 -9.38
CA GLU A 122 -16.65 -27.40 -10.34
C GLU A 122 -17.58 -26.35 -9.73
N GLU A 123 -17.97 -26.50 -8.46
CA GLU A 123 -18.72 -25.49 -7.72
C GLU A 123 -17.91 -24.21 -7.55
N ARG A 124 -16.59 -24.29 -7.38
CA ARG A 124 -15.69 -23.13 -7.34
C ARG A 124 -15.71 -22.41 -8.69
N GLU A 125 -15.54 -23.11 -9.80
CA GLU A 125 -15.55 -22.48 -11.13
C GLU A 125 -16.91 -21.88 -11.48
N ALA A 126 -18.00 -22.52 -11.06
CA ALA A 126 -19.35 -22.02 -11.24
C ALA A 126 -19.70 -20.82 -10.32
N ARG A 127 -19.28 -20.86 -9.04
CA ARG A 127 -19.68 -19.89 -8.00
C ARG A 127 -18.64 -18.79 -7.73
N GLN A 128 -17.38 -18.99 -8.09
CA GLN A 128 -16.28 -18.03 -7.88
C GLN A 128 -15.70 -17.61 -9.23
N LYS A 129 -16.55 -17.02 -10.09
CA LYS A 129 -16.19 -16.60 -11.46
C LYS A 129 -14.99 -15.66 -11.51
N LYS A 130 -14.69 -14.98 -10.40
CA LYS A 130 -13.59 -14.03 -10.22
C LYS A 130 -12.30 -14.63 -9.69
N ALA A 131 -12.16 -15.95 -9.59
CA ALA A 131 -10.92 -16.58 -9.11
C ALA A 131 -9.66 -16.14 -9.87
N HIS A 132 -9.80 -15.83 -11.16
CA HIS A 132 -8.73 -15.27 -11.99
C HIS A 132 -8.21 -13.89 -11.52
N ARG A 133 -8.96 -13.17 -10.68
CA ARG A 133 -8.62 -11.84 -10.17
C ARG A 133 -7.79 -11.87 -8.89
N TRP A 134 -7.64 -13.03 -8.24
CA TRP A 134 -6.93 -13.15 -6.97
C TRP A 134 -5.51 -12.57 -6.99
N PRO A 135 -4.69 -12.76 -8.04
CA PRO A 135 -3.38 -12.09 -8.12
C PRO A 135 -3.49 -10.57 -8.11
N HIS A 136 -4.54 -9.99 -8.69
CA HIS A 136 -4.75 -8.53 -8.73
C HIS A 136 -5.27 -7.97 -7.41
N VAL A 137 -5.77 -8.80 -6.50
CA VAL A 137 -6.22 -8.38 -5.16
C VAL A 137 -5.05 -8.38 -4.16
N ALA A 138 -3.98 -9.13 -4.47
CA ALA A 138 -2.77 -9.19 -3.67
C ALA A 138 -1.74 -8.07 -4.00
N LEU A 139 -1.98 -7.29 -5.06
CA LEU A 139 -1.18 -6.16 -5.53
C LEU A 139 -1.72 -4.83 -5.00
#